data_AF-A0A359F385-F1
#
_entry.id   AF-A0A359F385-F1
#
_cell.length_a   1.000
_cell.length_b   1.000
_cell.length_c   1.000
_cell.angle_alpha   90.00
_cell.angle_beta   90.00
_cell.angle_gamma   90.00
#
_symmetry.space_group_name_H-M   'P 1'
#
loop_
_entity.id
_entity.type
_entity.pdbx_description
1 polymer ?
#
loop_
_entity_poly.entity_id
_entity_poly.type
_entity_poly.pdbx_seq_one_letter_code
_entity_poly.pdbx_strand_id
1 'polypeptide(L)'
;RALLNNETVTMHGNYVHLDGVELDYVYQERRPKDVPIYIGATGMKMMELTGEIADGVVLNYLVSPDYNAQAMEHLQIGCERGGKRFEDLDRPQLVVCSVHEDRETALDMARMMVTQYLGQQPHIMKASGVPQSLLDAVGEVLTWPATHEQVEAASKLVPDEIVQMLTASGTPAEARS
;
A
#
# COMPACT_ATOMS: atom_id res chain seq x y z
N ARG A 1 19.10 12.90 -0.86
CA ARG A 1 19.70 12.44 -2.14
C ARG A 1 21.22 12.62 -2.22
N ALA A 2 21.80 13.63 -1.57
CA ALA A 2 23.23 13.97 -1.65
C ALA A 2 24.23 12.78 -1.59
N LEU A 3 24.05 11.83 -0.67
CA LEU A 3 24.91 10.63 -0.62
C LEU A 3 24.92 9.83 -1.95
N LEU A 4 23.75 9.63 -2.56
CA LEU A 4 23.62 8.94 -3.86
C LEU A 4 24.23 9.77 -4.99
N ASN A 5 24.26 11.10 -4.86
CA ASN A 5 24.96 12.00 -5.78
C ASN A 5 26.48 12.03 -5.56
N ASN A 6 27.01 11.16 -4.70
CA ASN A 6 28.44 11.09 -4.37
C ASN A 6 28.97 12.37 -3.69
N GLU A 7 28.11 13.02 -2.90
CA GLU A 7 28.47 14.18 -2.07
C GLU A 7 28.78 13.74 -0.62
N THR A 8 29.64 14.51 0.07
CA THR A 8 29.82 14.42 1.52
C THR A 8 28.71 15.20 2.23
N VAL A 9 28.05 14.57 3.22
CA VAL A 9 26.84 15.11 3.84
C VAL A 9 27.07 15.40 5.32
N THR A 10 26.85 16.66 5.69
CA THR A 10 26.58 17.10 7.06
C THR A 10 25.14 17.60 7.11
N MET A 11 24.32 17.04 7.99
CA MET A 11 22.91 17.40 8.16
C MET A 11 22.52 17.28 9.62
N HIS A 12 22.01 18.36 10.21
CA HIS A 12 21.53 18.37 11.58
C HIS A 12 20.00 18.52 11.58
N GLY A 13 19.31 17.43 11.26
CA GLY A 13 17.85 17.39 11.29
C GLY A 13 17.30 17.05 12.67
N ASN A 14 15.98 17.14 12.81
CA ASN A 14 15.29 16.79 14.06
C ASN A 14 15.37 15.29 14.39
N TYR A 15 15.48 14.43 13.38
CA TYR A 15 15.48 12.97 13.54
C TYR A 15 16.75 12.28 13.04
N VAL A 16 17.52 12.95 12.18
CA VAL A 16 18.74 12.41 11.58
C VAL A 16 19.84 13.43 11.71
N HIS A 17 20.96 13.02 12.28
CA HIS A 17 22.18 13.81 12.41
C HIS A 17 23.32 13.09 11.70
N LEU A 18 23.93 13.74 10.72
CA LEU A 18 25.09 13.27 9.97
C LEU A 18 26.17 14.35 10.01
N ASP A 19 27.42 13.95 10.14
CA ASP A 19 28.57 14.86 10.10
C ASP A 19 29.67 14.26 9.23
N GLY A 20 29.97 14.90 8.09
CA GLY A 20 31.03 14.50 7.18
C GLY A 20 30.86 13.11 6.55
N VAL A 21 29.63 12.61 6.43
CA VAL A 21 29.36 11.23 5.97
C VAL A 21 29.39 11.14 4.45
N GLU A 22 30.06 10.12 3.91
CA GLU A 22 30.07 9.80 2.47
C GLU A 22 29.90 8.30 2.24
N LEU A 23 29.54 7.91 1.01
CA LEU A 23 29.48 6.50 0.63
C LEU A 23 30.90 5.97 0.35
N ASP A 24 31.23 4.82 0.94
CA ASP A 24 32.45 4.08 0.63
C ASP A 24 32.25 3.12 -0.55
N TYR A 25 33.29 2.96 -1.37
CA TYR A 25 33.25 2.19 -2.60
C TYR A 25 34.47 1.28 -2.68
N VAL A 26 34.28 -0.02 -2.39
CA VAL A 26 35.38 -0.99 -2.33
C VAL A 26 35.75 -1.56 -3.71
N TYR A 27 34.76 -1.76 -4.58
CA TYR A 27 34.94 -2.43 -5.89
C TYR A 27 34.41 -1.64 -7.08
N GLN A 28 34.11 -0.35 -6.90
CA GLN A 28 33.44 0.48 -7.89
C GLN A 28 34.04 1.88 -7.91
N GLU A 29 34.05 2.54 -9.07
CA GLU A 29 34.42 3.95 -9.15
C GLU A 29 33.38 4.84 -8.48
N ARG A 30 33.85 5.92 -7.82
CA ARG A 30 33.00 6.96 -7.24
C ARG A 30 32.30 7.72 -8.35
N ARG A 31 30.97 7.66 -8.37
CA ARG A 31 30.13 8.41 -9.31
C ARG A 31 28.72 8.58 -8.74
N PRO A 32 27.99 9.64 -9.16
CA PRO A 32 26.58 9.76 -8.87
C PRO A 32 25.80 8.52 -9.33
N LYS A 33 24.87 8.07 -8.49
CA LYS A 33 23.94 6.98 -8.78
C LYS A 33 22.54 7.54 -8.93
N ASP A 34 21.96 7.30 -10.09
CA ASP A 34 20.54 7.55 -10.31
C ASP A 34 19.75 6.37 -9.73
N VAL A 35 19.25 6.55 -8.51
CA VAL A 35 18.43 5.56 -7.80
C VAL A 35 17.09 6.20 -7.46
N PRO A 36 15.99 5.74 -8.08
CA PRO A 36 14.65 6.18 -7.73
C PRO A 36 14.33 5.93 -6.26
N ILE A 37 13.72 6.90 -5.58
CA ILE A 37 13.28 6.80 -4.20
C ILE A 37 11.76 6.66 -4.17
N TYR A 38 11.27 5.53 -3.67
CA TYR A 38 9.85 5.27 -3.47
C TYR A 38 9.50 5.31 -2.00
N ILE A 39 8.29 5.78 -1.69
CA ILE A 39 7.75 5.75 -0.32
C ILE A 39 6.52 4.84 -0.30
N GLY A 40 6.49 3.90 0.64
CA GLY A 40 5.28 3.17 0.99
C GLY A 40 4.39 4.07 1.85
N ALA A 41 3.19 4.39 1.36
CA ALA A 41 2.29 5.34 2.01
C ALA A 41 0.87 4.78 2.12
N THR A 42 0.23 5.07 3.25
CA THR A 42 -1.19 4.73 3.51
C THR A 42 -2.00 5.98 3.92
N GLY A 43 -1.46 6.82 4.78
CA GLY A 43 -2.15 8.05 5.19
C GLY A 43 -2.07 9.14 4.13
N MET A 44 -3.13 9.95 3.98
CA MET A 44 -3.18 11.01 2.96
C MET A 44 -2.09 12.09 3.10
N LYS A 45 -1.68 12.42 4.33
CA LYS A 45 -0.51 13.30 4.55
C LYS A 45 0.80 12.68 4.06
N MET A 46 0.94 11.36 4.16
CA MET A 46 2.08 10.63 3.61
C MET A 46 2.00 10.58 2.08
N MET A 47 0.80 10.48 1.49
CA MET A 47 0.61 10.61 0.04
C MET A 47 1.07 11.99 -0.46
N GLU A 48 0.63 13.08 0.19
CA GLU A 48 1.10 14.43 -0.14
C GLU A 48 2.62 14.57 -0.01
N LEU A 49 3.20 14.10 1.10
CA LEU A 49 4.66 14.11 1.28
C LEU A 49 5.35 13.33 0.15
N THR A 50 4.81 12.17 -0.21
CA THR A 50 5.37 11.31 -1.26
C THR A 50 5.37 12.00 -2.61
N GLY A 51 4.26 12.62 -3.00
CA GLY A 51 4.18 13.39 -4.24
C GLY A 51 5.18 14.56 -4.29
N GLU A 52 5.50 15.15 -3.14
CA GLU A 52 6.44 16.26 -3.02
C GLU A 52 7.91 15.83 -3.20
N ILE A 53 8.35 14.75 -2.53
CA ILE A 53 9.79 14.46 -2.40
C ILE A 53 10.27 13.16 -3.08
N ALA A 54 9.36 12.23 -3.40
CA ALA A 54 9.70 10.91 -3.92
C ALA A 54 9.58 10.83 -5.45
N ASP A 55 10.19 9.81 -6.04
CA ASP A 55 10.05 9.48 -7.47
C ASP A 55 8.86 8.56 -7.73
N GLY A 56 8.38 7.90 -6.68
CA GLY A 56 7.17 7.12 -6.77
C GLY A 56 6.59 6.74 -5.40
N VAL A 57 5.40 6.16 -5.45
CA VAL A 57 4.66 5.65 -4.31
C VAL A 57 4.45 4.15 -4.48
N VAL A 58 4.76 3.38 -3.45
CA VAL A 58 4.30 1.99 -3.38
C VAL A 58 2.94 2.02 -2.70
N LEU A 59 1.89 1.89 -3.52
CA LEU A 59 0.51 1.91 -3.04
C LEU A 59 0.17 0.62 -2.30
N ASN A 60 -0.73 0.75 -1.33
CA ASN A 60 -1.16 -0.37 -0.53
C ASN A 60 -2.04 -1.34 -1.34
N TYR A 61 -2.08 -2.59 -0.89
CA TYR A 61 -2.97 -3.64 -1.40
C TYR A 61 -4.16 -3.82 -0.45
N LEU A 62 -5.19 -4.54 -0.92
CA LEU A 62 -6.45 -4.71 -0.17
C LEU A 62 -7.10 -3.37 0.21
N VAL A 63 -7.09 -2.44 -0.75
CA VAL A 63 -7.76 -1.15 -0.65
C VAL A 63 -8.73 -1.00 -1.81
N SER A 64 -9.79 -0.23 -1.58
CA SER A 64 -10.80 -0.02 -2.61
C SER A 64 -10.33 0.94 -3.71
N PRO A 65 -10.94 0.89 -4.90
CA PRO A 65 -10.74 1.89 -5.94
C PRO A 65 -10.98 3.32 -5.45
N ASP A 66 -11.98 3.54 -4.60
CA ASP A 66 -12.30 4.86 -4.03
C ASP A 66 -11.17 5.40 -3.15
N TYR A 67 -10.54 4.55 -2.34
CA TYR A 67 -9.34 4.93 -1.59
C TYR A 67 -8.21 5.35 -2.55
N ASN A 68 -8.01 4.60 -3.64
CA ASN A 68 -6.98 4.95 -4.63
C ASN A 68 -7.28 6.29 -5.31
N ALA A 69 -8.54 6.60 -5.59
CA ALA A 69 -8.93 7.90 -6.15
C ALA A 69 -8.54 9.06 -5.21
N GLN A 70 -8.84 8.94 -3.92
CA GLN A 70 -8.41 9.92 -2.91
C GLN A 70 -6.87 9.99 -2.81
N ALA A 71 -6.19 8.85 -2.84
CA ALA A 71 -4.74 8.82 -2.83
C ALA A 71 -4.15 9.57 -4.03
N MET A 72 -4.74 9.46 -5.23
CA MET A 72 -4.31 10.20 -6.41
C MET A 72 -4.44 11.72 -6.23
N GLU A 73 -5.57 12.18 -5.67
CA GLU A 73 -5.78 13.61 -5.36
C GLU A 73 -4.71 14.14 -4.41
N HIS A 74 -4.40 13.41 -3.34
CA HIS A 74 -3.39 13.82 -2.37
C HIS A 74 -1.96 13.74 -2.91
N LEU A 75 -1.64 12.76 -3.75
CA LEU A 75 -0.35 12.71 -4.45
C LEU A 75 -0.19 13.92 -5.37
N GLN A 76 -1.25 14.33 -6.07
CA GLN A 76 -1.22 15.50 -6.94
C GLN A 76 -0.96 16.79 -6.14
N ILE A 77 -1.63 16.99 -4.99
CA ILE A 77 -1.36 18.11 -4.08
C ILE A 77 0.12 18.13 -3.66
N GLY A 78 0.68 16.95 -3.37
CA GLY A 78 2.10 16.78 -3.08
C GLY A 78 3.01 17.21 -4.23
N CYS A 79 2.73 16.74 -5.45
CA CYS A 79 3.48 17.09 -6.64
C CYS A 79 3.45 18.60 -6.92
N GLU A 80 2.28 19.24 -6.79
CA GLU A 80 2.12 20.68 -6.95
C GLU A 80 2.97 21.45 -5.92
N ARG A 81 2.96 21.03 -4.65
CA ARG A 81 3.79 21.62 -3.59
C ARG A 81 5.29 21.46 -3.87
N GLY A 82 5.70 20.32 -4.42
CA GLY A 82 7.08 20.02 -4.79
C GLY A 82 7.53 20.59 -6.13
N GLY A 83 6.62 21.22 -6.90
CA GLY A 83 6.90 21.68 -8.27
C GLY A 83 7.20 20.53 -9.25
N LYS A 84 6.69 19.33 -8.99
CA LYS A 84 6.84 18.13 -9.83
C LYS A 84 5.60 17.91 -10.68
N ARG A 85 5.76 17.27 -11.85
CA ARG A 85 4.62 16.84 -12.65
C ARG A 85 4.07 15.54 -12.07
N PHE A 86 2.74 15.44 -12.01
CA PHE A 86 2.08 14.24 -11.48
C PHE A 86 2.34 13.01 -12.35
N GLU A 87 2.53 13.20 -13.65
CA GLU A 87 2.81 12.14 -14.63
C GLU A 87 4.19 11.51 -14.44
N ASP A 88 5.13 12.21 -13.81
CA ASP A 88 6.48 11.71 -13.54
C ASP A 88 6.54 10.86 -12.25
N LEU A 89 5.45 10.81 -11.48
CA LEU A 89 5.38 10.02 -10.25
C LEU A 89 4.94 8.58 -10.57
N ASP A 90 5.85 7.63 -10.37
CA ASP A 90 5.54 6.22 -10.53
C ASP A 90 4.66 5.71 -9.38
N ARG A 91 3.71 4.83 -9.68
CA ARG A 91 2.62 4.43 -8.77
C ARG A 91 2.34 2.92 -8.82
N PRO A 92 3.35 2.05 -8.58
CA PRO A 92 3.10 0.63 -8.48
C PRO A 92 2.13 0.32 -7.34
N GLN A 93 1.15 -0.53 -7.63
CA GLN A 93 0.22 -1.07 -6.65
C GLN A 93 0.22 -2.59 -6.71
N LEU A 94 0.31 -3.22 -5.55
CA LEU A 94 0.06 -4.65 -5.44
C LEU A 94 -1.45 -4.88 -5.39
N VAL A 95 -1.97 -5.71 -6.29
CA VAL A 95 -3.37 -6.10 -6.32
C VAL A 95 -3.44 -7.59 -5.99
N VAL A 96 -4.27 -7.95 -5.02
CA VAL A 96 -4.55 -9.36 -4.73
C VAL A 96 -5.48 -9.88 -5.81
N CYS A 97 -5.10 -11.00 -6.43
CA CYS A 97 -5.89 -11.62 -7.48
C CYS A 97 -6.12 -13.10 -7.14
N SER A 98 -7.37 -13.53 -7.28
CA SER A 98 -7.75 -14.94 -7.29
C SER A 98 -8.65 -15.17 -8.49
N VAL A 99 -8.15 -15.89 -9.49
CA VAL A 99 -8.81 -16.05 -10.78
C VAL A 99 -9.08 -17.52 -11.05
N HIS A 100 -10.33 -17.84 -11.31
CA HIS A 100 -10.76 -19.21 -11.59
C HIS A 100 -12.00 -19.21 -12.51
N GLU A 101 -12.19 -20.26 -13.31
CA GLU A 101 -13.37 -20.37 -14.20
C GLU A 101 -14.69 -20.46 -13.42
N ASP A 102 -14.64 -21.05 -12.22
CA ASP A 102 -15.73 -21.01 -11.24
C ASP A 102 -15.56 -19.81 -10.30
N ARG A 103 -16.56 -18.92 -10.29
CA ARG A 103 -16.57 -17.65 -9.55
C ARG A 103 -16.46 -17.88 -8.04
N GLU A 104 -17.23 -18.82 -7.50
CA GLU A 104 -17.29 -19.06 -6.04
C GLU A 104 -15.93 -19.54 -5.51
N THR A 105 -15.30 -20.48 -6.22
CA THR A 105 -13.93 -20.94 -5.92
C THR A 105 -12.92 -19.79 -5.86
N ALA A 106 -12.96 -18.88 -6.86
CA ALA A 106 -12.06 -17.73 -6.88
C ALA A 106 -12.26 -16.82 -5.65
N LEU A 107 -13.51 -16.49 -5.33
CA LEU A 107 -13.84 -15.61 -4.22
C LEU A 107 -13.48 -16.23 -2.87
N ASP A 108 -13.75 -17.51 -2.67
CA ASP A 108 -13.47 -18.20 -1.40
C ASP A 108 -11.98 -18.32 -1.13
N MET A 109 -11.16 -18.54 -2.17
CA MET A 109 -9.70 -18.52 -2.06
C MET A 109 -9.18 -17.15 -1.59
N ALA A 110 -9.75 -16.05 -2.10
CA ALA A 110 -9.37 -14.70 -1.70
C ALA A 110 -9.93 -14.31 -0.32
N ARG A 111 -11.13 -14.80 0.02
CA ARG A 111 -11.87 -14.43 1.23
C ARG A 111 -11.05 -14.68 2.49
N MET A 112 -10.35 -15.79 2.56
CA MET A 112 -9.48 -16.13 3.70
C MET A 112 -8.42 -15.05 3.97
N MET A 113 -7.76 -14.55 2.92
CA MET A 113 -6.79 -13.47 3.04
C MET A 113 -7.46 -12.16 3.45
N VAL A 114 -8.58 -11.80 2.82
CA VAL A 114 -9.35 -10.59 3.13
C VAL A 114 -9.77 -10.59 4.60
N THR A 115 -10.33 -11.69 5.09
CA THR A 115 -10.74 -11.86 6.50
C THR A 115 -9.60 -11.63 7.47
N GLN A 116 -8.41 -12.17 7.17
CA GLN A 116 -7.24 -11.97 8.02
C GLN A 116 -6.84 -10.48 8.09
N TYR A 117 -6.91 -9.76 6.96
CA TYR A 117 -6.61 -8.33 6.90
C TYR A 117 -7.67 -7.46 7.57
N LEU A 118 -8.94 -7.86 7.49
CA LEU A 118 -10.05 -7.19 8.18
C LEU A 118 -9.81 -7.09 9.69
N GLY A 119 -9.32 -8.18 10.32
CA GLY A 119 -9.01 -8.17 11.74
C GLY A 119 -7.66 -7.53 12.10
N GLN A 120 -6.63 -7.67 11.26
CA GLN A 120 -5.29 -7.14 11.56
C GLN A 120 -5.16 -5.63 11.35
N GLN A 121 -5.81 -5.09 10.32
CA GLN A 121 -5.62 -3.69 9.89
C GLN A 121 -6.95 -2.95 9.70
N PRO A 122 -7.81 -2.87 10.74
CA PRO A 122 -9.17 -2.33 10.62
C PRO A 122 -9.21 -0.87 10.16
N HIS A 123 -8.16 -0.09 10.45
CA HIS A 123 -8.07 1.31 10.03
C HIS A 123 -7.94 1.48 8.51
N ILE A 124 -7.21 0.57 7.84
CA ILE A 124 -7.06 0.58 6.37
C ILE A 124 -8.36 0.14 5.71
N MET A 125 -9.02 -0.85 6.29
CA MET A 125 -10.27 -1.39 5.79
C MET A 125 -11.40 -0.36 5.89
N LYS A 126 -11.45 0.37 7.01
CA LYS A 126 -12.34 1.52 7.16
C LYS A 126 -12.07 2.61 6.12
N ALA A 127 -10.80 2.93 5.87
CA ALA A 127 -10.42 3.88 4.82
C ALA A 127 -10.81 3.38 3.41
N SER A 128 -10.91 2.06 3.24
CA SER A 128 -11.36 1.41 2.00
C SER A 128 -12.88 1.28 1.89
N GLY A 129 -13.65 1.85 2.81
CA GLY A 129 -15.11 1.84 2.76
C GLY A 129 -15.76 0.59 3.33
N VAL A 130 -15.00 -0.32 3.97
CA VAL A 130 -15.58 -1.47 4.66
C VAL A 130 -16.46 -1.00 5.83
N PRO A 131 -17.71 -1.47 5.95
CA PRO A 131 -18.60 -1.08 7.03
C PRO A 131 -18.00 -1.39 8.40
N GLN A 132 -18.07 -0.42 9.32
CA GLN A 132 -17.57 -0.62 10.69
C GLN A 132 -18.23 -1.82 11.38
N SER A 133 -19.53 -2.06 11.13
CA SER A 133 -20.26 -3.21 11.67
C SER A 133 -19.67 -4.56 11.24
N LEU A 134 -19.12 -4.65 10.01
CA LEU A 134 -18.45 -5.86 9.55
C LEU A 134 -17.09 -6.03 10.23
N LEU A 135 -16.33 -4.93 10.39
CA LEU A 135 -15.06 -4.97 11.12
C LEU A 135 -15.24 -5.41 12.57
N ASP A 136 -16.29 -4.90 13.23
CA ASP A 136 -16.63 -5.25 14.61
C ASP A 136 -17.00 -6.73 14.70
N ALA A 137 -17.88 -7.22 13.81
CA ALA A 137 -18.30 -8.62 13.77
C ALA A 137 -17.13 -9.59 13.48
N VAL A 138 -16.22 -9.24 12.57
CA VAL A 138 -15.00 -10.02 12.32
C VAL A 138 -14.08 -9.99 13.53
N GLY A 139 -13.94 -8.83 14.20
CA GLY A 139 -13.11 -8.66 15.39
C GLY A 139 -13.60 -9.43 16.62
N GLU A 140 -14.89 -9.73 16.72
CA GLU A 140 -15.45 -10.59 17.77
C GLU A 140 -15.01 -12.06 17.62
N VAL A 141 -14.78 -12.51 16.39
CA VAL A 141 -14.39 -13.90 16.08
C VAL A 141 -12.87 -14.04 15.97
N LEU A 142 -12.22 -13.08 15.32
CA LEU A 142 -10.81 -13.10 14.95
C LEU A 142 -9.99 -12.25 15.92
N THR A 143 -9.50 -12.90 16.98
CA THR A 143 -8.64 -12.26 18.00
C THR A 143 -7.16 -12.53 17.69
N TRP A 144 -6.26 -11.62 18.12
CA TRP A 144 -4.83 -11.75 17.87
C TRP A 144 -4.11 -12.58 18.96
N PRO A 145 -3.25 -13.56 18.62
CA PRO A 145 -2.95 -14.06 17.27
C PRO A 145 -4.05 -15.00 16.75
N ALA A 146 -4.47 -14.81 15.50
CA ALA A 146 -5.58 -15.57 14.92
C ALA A 146 -5.16 -16.99 14.53
N THR A 147 -5.97 -17.98 14.88
CA THR A 147 -5.83 -19.36 14.40
C THR A 147 -6.48 -19.54 13.02
N HIS A 148 -6.10 -20.61 12.30
CA HIS A 148 -6.73 -20.93 11.02
C HIS A 148 -8.25 -21.13 11.14
N GLU A 149 -8.70 -21.84 12.19
CA GLU A 149 -10.12 -22.05 12.47
C GLU A 149 -10.88 -20.75 12.73
N GLN A 150 -10.26 -19.77 13.41
CA GLN A 150 -10.87 -18.44 13.61
C GLN A 150 -11.00 -17.67 12.31
N VAL A 151 -10.01 -17.77 11.40
CA VAL A 151 -10.09 -17.16 10.07
C VAL A 151 -11.21 -17.80 9.26
N GLU A 152 -11.33 -19.12 9.25
CA GLU A 152 -12.42 -19.84 8.56
C GLU A 152 -13.80 -19.53 9.15
N ALA A 153 -13.90 -19.35 10.47
CA ALA A 153 -15.15 -18.98 11.11
C ALA A 153 -15.55 -17.53 10.75
N ALA A 154 -14.59 -16.59 10.81
CA ALA A 154 -14.81 -15.19 10.49
C ALA A 154 -15.05 -14.96 8.99
N SER A 155 -14.49 -15.80 8.11
CA SER A 155 -14.64 -15.63 6.66
C SER A 155 -16.09 -15.78 6.20
N LYS A 156 -16.88 -16.58 6.91
CA LYS A 156 -18.33 -16.73 6.67
C LYS A 156 -19.12 -15.44 6.88
N LEU A 157 -18.56 -14.45 7.56
CA LEU A 157 -19.17 -13.13 7.77
C LEU A 157 -18.82 -12.14 6.65
N VAL A 158 -17.77 -12.42 5.86
CA VAL A 158 -17.27 -11.52 4.82
C VAL A 158 -18.02 -11.80 3.53
N PRO A 159 -18.82 -10.86 3.01
CA PRO A 159 -19.59 -11.10 1.80
C PRO A 159 -18.75 -10.87 0.54
N ASP A 160 -19.21 -11.40 -0.59
CA ASP A 160 -18.49 -11.40 -1.88
C ASP A 160 -18.15 -10.00 -2.35
N GLU A 161 -19.05 -9.04 -2.16
CA GLU A 161 -18.82 -7.64 -2.54
C GLU A 161 -17.64 -7.02 -1.81
N ILE A 162 -17.34 -7.43 -0.57
CA ILE A 162 -16.17 -6.96 0.17
C ILE A 162 -14.90 -7.59 -0.38
N VAL A 163 -14.97 -8.88 -0.77
CA VAL A 163 -13.84 -9.55 -1.43
C VAL A 163 -13.53 -8.87 -2.77
N GLN A 164 -14.54 -8.64 -3.61
CA GLN A 164 -14.36 -8.00 -4.92
C GLN A 164 -13.99 -6.51 -4.83
N MET A 165 -14.44 -5.82 -3.78
CA MET A 165 -14.05 -4.43 -3.56
C MET A 165 -12.56 -4.27 -3.25
N LEU A 166 -11.95 -5.26 -2.61
CA LEU A 166 -10.56 -5.19 -2.13
C LEU A 166 -9.58 -6.01 -2.98
N THR A 167 -10.09 -6.85 -3.90
CA THR A 167 -9.29 -7.78 -4.70
C THR A 167 -9.82 -7.86 -6.13
N ALA A 168 -8.94 -8.14 -7.08
CA ALA A 168 -9.33 -8.54 -8.43
C ALA A 168 -9.61 -10.05 -8.46
N SER A 169 -10.72 -10.46 -7.85
CA SER A 169 -11.09 -11.87 -7.72
C SER A 169 -12.43 -12.21 -8.38
N GLY A 170 -12.48 -13.38 -9.00
CA GLY A 170 -13.64 -13.90 -9.72
C GLY A 170 -13.23 -14.67 -10.98
N THR A 171 -14.13 -14.69 -11.96
CA THR A 171 -13.83 -15.21 -13.30
C THR A 171 -12.77 -14.35 -14.01
N PRO A 172 -12.08 -14.86 -15.06
CA PRO A 172 -11.15 -14.05 -15.84
C PRO A 172 -11.75 -12.77 -16.43
N ALA A 173 -13.07 -12.73 -16.65
CA ALA A 173 -13.78 -11.54 -17.11
C ALA A 173 -13.94 -10.50 -15.99
N GLU A 174 -14.30 -10.95 -14.78
CA GLU A 174 -14.49 -10.10 -13.60
C GLU A 174 -13.16 -9.55 -13.06
N ALA A 175 -12.10 -10.36 -13.07
CA ALA A 175 -10.78 -9.90 -12.63
C ALA A 175 -10.17 -8.84 -13.57
N ARG A 176 -10.70 -8.68 -14.79
CA ARG A 176 -10.24 -7.72 -15.80
C ARG A 176 -11.03 -6.40 -15.77
N SER A 177 -12.26 -6.41 -15.28
CA SER A 177 -13.14 -5.23 -15.26
C SER A 177 -12.73 -4.23 -14.19
#